data_AF-A0A530AFK3-F1
#
_entry.id   AF-A0A530AFK3-F1
#
_cell.length_a   1.000
_cell.length_b   1.000
_cell.length_c   1.000
_cell.angle_alpha   90.00
_cell.angle_beta   90.00
_cell.angle_gamma   90.00
#
_symmetry.space_group_name_H-M   'P 1'
#
loop_
_entity.id
_entity.type
_entity.pdbx_description
1 polymer ?
#
loop_
_entity_poly.entity_id
_entity_poly.type
_entity_poly.pdbx_seq_one_letter_code
_entity_poly.pdbx_strand_id
1 'polypeptide(L)'
;KIVVPITIVSALACGQVAAQDQSGPIKIVVTGITDADFIANVYGAFLEKQGFKVERVKADYAAQFVGLEAGDLDFSTSIWETSRDIFDAALA
;
A
#
# COMPACT_ATOMS: atom_id res chain seq x y z
N LYS A 1 27.97 40.32 30.24
CA LYS A 1 28.51 39.24 31.11
C LYS A 1 27.49 39.07 32.22
N ILE A 2 26.56 38.13 32.16
CA ILE A 2 26.73 36.70 32.48
C ILE A 2 25.63 35.91 31.74
N VAL A 3 26.03 34.72 31.28
CA VAL A 3 25.36 33.83 30.33
C VAL A 3 24.25 33.04 31.03
N VAL A 4 23.05 33.02 30.45
CA VAL A 4 21.95 32.12 30.83
C VAL A 4 22.16 30.78 30.11
N PRO A 5 22.11 29.64 30.82
CA PRO A 5 22.54 28.36 30.26
C PRO A 5 21.53 27.85 29.23
N ILE A 6 22.04 27.42 28.08
CA ILE A 6 21.30 26.71 27.05
C ILE A 6 20.98 25.31 27.60
N THR A 7 19.74 25.11 28.02
CA THR A 7 19.19 23.78 28.32
C THR A 7 18.99 23.06 27.00
N ILE A 8 19.87 22.08 26.73
CA ILE A 8 19.70 21.14 25.61
C ILE A 8 18.55 20.20 25.97
N VAL A 9 17.35 20.49 25.45
CA VAL A 9 16.26 19.51 25.38
C VAL A 9 16.48 18.70 24.11
N SER A 10 17.30 17.66 24.20
CA SER A 10 17.30 16.57 23.21
C SER A 10 16.15 15.64 23.54
N ALA A 11 14.93 16.07 23.21
CA ALA A 11 13.79 15.16 23.17
C ALA A 11 14.06 14.14 22.06
N LEU A 12 14.10 12.86 22.43
CA LEU A 12 14.07 11.75 21.51
C LEU A 12 12.87 11.94 20.57
N ALA A 13 13.14 12.41 19.35
CA ALA A 13 12.23 12.26 18.24
C ALA A 13 12.26 10.78 17.81
N CYS A 14 11.68 9.90 18.62
CA CYS A 14 11.04 8.72 18.07
C CYS A 14 9.87 9.27 17.26
N GLY A 15 10.13 9.55 15.97
CA GLY A 15 9.08 9.80 15.02
C GLY A 15 8.15 8.60 15.10
N GLN A 16 6.99 8.77 15.74
CA GLN A 16 5.86 7.91 15.47
C GLN A 16 5.62 8.11 13.98
N VAL A 17 5.99 7.11 13.17
CA VAL A 17 5.39 6.97 11.85
C VAL A 17 3.92 6.78 12.16
N ALA A 18 3.19 7.89 12.21
CA ALA A 18 1.75 7.85 12.22
C ALA A 18 1.42 7.13 10.92
N ALA A 19 0.85 5.92 11.03
CA ALA A 19 0.21 5.28 9.91
C ALA A 19 -0.71 6.36 9.32
N GLN A 20 -0.41 6.81 8.09
CA GLN A 20 -1.29 7.75 7.44
C GLN A 20 -2.65 7.05 7.39
N ASP A 21 -3.64 7.60 8.09
CA ASP A 21 -4.98 7.05 8.05
C ASP A 21 -5.40 7.03 6.57
N GLN A 22 -5.49 5.82 5.99
CA GLN A 22 -5.95 5.61 4.62
C GLN A 22 -7.39 6.15 4.55
N SER A 23 -7.55 7.36 4.02
CA SER A 23 -8.85 7.98 3.82
C SER A 23 -9.52 7.35 2.59
N GLY A 24 -10.00 6.12 2.71
CA GLY A 24 -10.66 5.41 1.61
C GLY A 24 -10.67 3.89 1.76
N PRO A 25 -11.38 3.17 0.87
CA PRO A 25 -11.24 1.73 0.79
C PRO A 25 -9.83 1.34 0.33
N ILE A 26 -9.35 0.18 0.79
CA ILE A 26 -8.18 -0.49 0.23
C ILE A 26 -8.60 -1.12 -1.10
N LYS A 27 -8.01 -0.67 -2.19
CA LYS A 27 -8.30 -1.11 -3.56
C LYS A 27 -7.42 -2.29 -3.92
N ILE A 28 -8.00 -3.48 -3.88
CA ILE A 28 -7.36 -4.75 -4.23
C ILE A 28 -7.68 -5.09 -5.68
N VAL A 29 -6.66 -5.37 -6.49
CA VAL A 29 -6.88 -5.76 -7.88
C VAL A 29 -7.43 -7.20 -7.99
N VAL A 30 -8.33 -7.40 -8.94
CA VAL A 30 -8.84 -8.70 -9.39
C VAL A 30 -8.60 -8.77 -10.90
N THR A 31 -7.71 -9.67 -11.32
CA THR A 31 -7.22 -9.70 -12.71
C THR A 31 -8.01 -10.66 -13.60
N GLY A 32 -8.85 -11.52 -13.02
CA GLY A 32 -9.51 -12.62 -13.72
C GLY A 32 -8.68 -13.91 -13.73
N ILE A 33 -7.48 -13.89 -13.16
CA ILE A 33 -6.61 -15.06 -13.00
C ILE A 33 -7.03 -15.78 -11.72
N THR A 34 -7.57 -17.00 -11.86
CA THR A 34 -8.37 -17.65 -10.80
C THR A 34 -7.64 -17.85 -9.48
N ASP A 35 -6.38 -18.29 -9.50
CA ASP A 35 -5.57 -18.50 -8.30
C ASP A 35 -5.25 -17.18 -7.59
N ALA A 36 -4.85 -16.18 -8.35
CA ALA A 36 -4.54 -14.87 -7.79
C ALA A 36 -5.79 -14.13 -7.28
N ASP A 37 -6.91 -14.24 -8.00
CA ASP A 37 -8.21 -13.71 -7.58
C ASP A 37 -8.71 -14.38 -6.30
N PHE A 38 -8.53 -15.70 -6.15
CA PHE A 38 -8.87 -16.39 -4.91
C PHE A 38 -8.09 -15.79 -3.72
N ILE A 39 -6.78 -15.62 -3.88
CA ILE A 39 -5.91 -15.04 -2.85
C ILE A 39 -6.34 -13.58 -2.54
N ALA A 40 -6.61 -12.77 -3.56
CA ALA A 40 -7.09 -11.39 -3.41
C ALA A 40 -8.39 -11.33 -2.60
N ASN A 41 -9.33 -12.23 -2.89
CA ASN A 41 -10.60 -12.30 -2.18
C ASN A 41 -10.45 -12.71 -0.72
N VAL A 42 -9.53 -13.64 -0.42
CA VAL A 42 -9.20 -14.05 0.96
C VAL A 42 -8.61 -12.88 1.75
N TYR A 43 -7.66 -12.14 1.17
CA TYR A 43 -7.10 -10.93 1.80
C TYR A 43 -8.16 -9.86 2.01
N GLY A 44 -9.00 -9.59 1.01
CA GLY A 44 -10.10 -8.64 1.14
C GLY A 44 -11.05 -9.01 2.28
N ALA A 45 -11.46 -10.29 2.35
CA ALA A 45 -12.34 -10.76 3.42
C ALA A 45 -11.68 -10.69 4.81
N PHE A 46 -10.37 -10.91 4.89
CA PHE A 46 -9.62 -10.73 6.13
C PHE A 46 -9.60 -9.26 6.58
N LEU A 47 -9.28 -8.33 5.67
CA LEU A 47 -9.24 -6.89 5.94
C LEU A 47 -10.63 -6.34 6.33
N GLU A 48 -11.68 -6.77 5.64
CA GLU A 48 -13.07 -6.46 5.98
C GLU A 48 -13.41 -6.91 7.42
N LYS A 49 -12.95 -8.10 7.84
CA LYS A 49 -13.12 -8.59 9.22
C LYS A 49 -12.37 -7.77 10.28
N GLN A 50 -11.30 -7.06 9.90
CA GLN A 50 -10.57 -6.15 10.78
C GLN A 50 -11.17 -4.74 10.82
N GLY A 51 -12.23 -4.48 10.04
CA GLY A 51 -12.93 -3.20 10.00
C GLY A 51 -12.45 -2.24 8.91
N PHE A 52 -11.55 -2.66 8.01
CA PHE A 52 -11.17 -1.88 6.85
C PHE A 52 -12.26 -1.94 5.77
N LYS A 53 -12.43 -0.84 5.03
CA LYS A 53 -13.21 -0.87 3.78
C LYS A 53 -12.31 -1.43 2.68
N VAL A 54 -12.84 -2.34 1.88
CA VAL A 54 -12.11 -2.93 0.75
C VAL A 54 -12.93 -2.74 -0.51
N GLU A 55 -12.25 -2.37 -1.59
CA GLU A 55 -12.81 -2.30 -2.93
C GLU A 55 -12.04 -3.29 -3.82
N ARG A 56 -12.76 -4.18 -4.50
CA ARG A 56 -12.16 -5.13 -5.45
C ARG A 56 -12.26 -4.52 -6.84
N VAL A 57 -11.13 -4.06 -7.36
CA VAL A 57 -11.06 -3.36 -8.64
C VAL A 57 -10.65 -4.34 -9.73
N LYS A 58 -11.50 -4.49 -10.74
CA LYS A 58 -11.14 -5.31 -11.90
C LYS A 58 -10.19 -4.55 -12.81
N ALA A 59 -9.04 -5.14 -13.12
CA ALA A 59 -8.09 -4.57 -14.07
C ALA A 59 -7.40 -5.68 -14.88
N ASP A 60 -7.04 -5.37 -16.12
CA ASP A 60 -6.20 -6.27 -16.93
C ASP A 60 -4.81 -6.40 -16.30
N TYR A 61 -4.14 -7.53 -16.54
CA TYR A 61 -2.83 -7.82 -15.96
C TYR A 61 -1.79 -6.71 -16.20
N ALA A 62 -1.75 -6.11 -17.40
CA ALA A 62 -0.81 -5.03 -17.69
C ALA A 62 -1.26 -3.68 -17.12
N ALA A 63 -2.57 -3.41 -17.10
CA ALA A 63 -3.13 -2.17 -16.58
C ALA A 63 -2.95 -2.02 -15.06
N GLN A 64 -2.83 -3.14 -14.34
CA GLN A 64 -2.59 -3.11 -12.89
C GLN A 64 -1.32 -2.34 -12.52
N PHE A 65 -0.26 -2.42 -13.34
CA PHE A 65 1.01 -1.76 -13.03
C PHE A 65 0.87 -0.24 -13.07
N VAL A 66 0.20 0.29 -14.10
CA VAL A 66 -0.12 1.72 -14.22
C VAL A 66 -1.02 2.17 -13.08
N GLY A 67 -2.01 1.35 -12.71
CA GLY A 67 -2.89 1.65 -11.58
C GLY A 67 -2.16 1.68 -10.24
N LEU A 68 -1.18 0.79 -10.03
CA LEU A 68 -0.35 0.77 -8.83
C LEU A 68 0.60 1.98 -8.79
N GLU A 69 1.23 2.31 -9.92
CA GLU A 69 2.10 3.50 -10.07
C GLU A 69 1.34 4.81 -9.75
N ALA A 70 0.12 4.95 -10.30
CA ALA A 70 -0.70 6.14 -10.11
C ALA A 70 -1.32 6.25 -8.70
N GLY A 71 -1.24 5.20 -7.87
CA GLY A 71 -1.96 5.11 -6.58
C GLY A 71 -3.47 4.89 -6.74
N ASP A 72 -3.92 4.50 -7.93
CA ASP A 72 -5.31 4.12 -8.19
C ASP A 72 -5.64 2.71 -7.69
N LEU A 73 -4.62 1.88 -7.46
CA LEU A 73 -4.68 0.56 -6.84
C LEU A 73 -3.71 0.52 -5.64
N ASP A 74 -4.09 -0.18 -4.57
CA ASP A 74 -3.27 -0.28 -3.36
C ASP A 74 -2.55 -1.62 -3.25
N PHE A 75 -3.16 -2.71 -3.75
CA PHE A 75 -2.69 -4.07 -3.50
C PHE A 75 -2.95 -5.01 -4.66
N SER A 76 -1.94 -5.83 -4.99
CA SER A 76 -2.07 -6.92 -5.96
C SER A 76 -1.47 -8.23 -5.46
N THR A 77 -2.17 -9.32 -5.74
CA THR A 77 -1.74 -10.71 -5.56
C THR A 77 -1.31 -11.35 -6.87
N SER A 78 -1.42 -10.61 -7.98
CA SER A 78 -1.25 -11.08 -9.36
C SER A 78 0.01 -10.48 -10.00
N ILE A 79 1.10 -10.37 -9.26
CA ILE A 79 2.41 -9.95 -9.80
C ILE A 79 3.37 -11.12 -9.67
N TRP A 80 3.90 -11.58 -10.79
CA TRP A 80 4.85 -12.69 -10.84
C TRP A 80 6.26 -12.17 -11.05
N GLU A 81 7.24 -12.91 -10.54
CA GLU A 81 8.66 -12.54 -10.67
C GLU A 81 9.11 -12.43 -12.14
N THR A 82 8.44 -13.12 -13.06
CA THR A 82 8.68 -13.01 -14.51
C THR A 82 8.33 -11.64 -15.10
N SER A 83 7.66 -10.77 -14.33
CA SER A 83 7.27 -9.41 -14.74
C SER A 83 8.04 -8.34 -13.97
N ARG A 84 9.21 -8.69 -13.42
CA ARG A 84 10.04 -7.81 -12.60
C ARG A 84 10.36 -6.47 -13.28
N ASP A 85 10.71 -6.47 -14.55
CA ASP A 85 11.06 -5.24 -15.28
C ASP A 85 9.90 -4.24 -15.32
N ILE A 86 8.66 -4.73 -15.49
CA ILE A 86 7.45 -3.90 -15.53
C ILE A 86 7.10 -3.41 -14.13
N PHE A 87 7.27 -4.27 -13.12
CA PHE A 87 7.05 -3.92 -11.72
C PHE A 87 8.03 -2.84 -11.23
N ASP A 88 9.32 -3.00 -11.54
CA ASP A 88 10.36 -2.04 -11.15
C ASP A 88 10.10 -0.68 -11.81
N ALA A 89 9.60 -0.65 -13.06
CA ALA A 89 9.20 0.59 -13.73
C ALA A 89 8.00 1.29 -13.04
N ALA A 90 7.07 0.54 -12.46
CA ALA A 90 5.91 1.08 -11.75
C ALA A 90 6.24 1.64 -10.35
N LEU A 91 7.44 1.33 -9.82
CA LEU A 91 7.91 1.79 -8.51
C LEU A 91 8.91 2.96 -8.59
N ALA A 92 9.40 3.27 -9.80
CA ALA A 92 10.44 4.26 -10.04
C ALA A 92 9.91 5.70 -9.99
#